data_AF-A0A815QDM5-F1
#
_entry.id   AF-A0A815QDM5-F1
#
_cell.length_a   1.000
_cell.length_b   1.000
_cell.length_c   1.000
_cell.angle_alpha   90.00
_cell.angle_beta   90.00
_cell.angle_gamma   90.00
#
_symmetry.space_group_name_H-M   'P 1'
#
loop_
_entity.id
_entity.type
_entity.pdbx_description
1 polymer ?
#
loop_
_entity_poly.entity_id
_entity_poly.type
_entity_poly.pdbx_seq_one_letter_code
_entity_poly.pdbx_strand_id
1 'polypeptide(L)'
;MFWVIFILSLFSVCNAILITKIQNIIIVGNIYNTLLNVTQDQCICEMIKVNDSISALNYFSTNQTCQLFRSNSSTIFVEFYLNSTVIFLNQSSISILNILEYQPSTSSSTAIPSTSPSAISSSTSTTTTASSSSSTTSSTTSKTTSTTTTTSSSTSTSTTTSTTTSKTTSTSTTTSSSSSTTSTTTSTSTTTACNFFHNQVTYPVGINPRSVAVVDVNSDNKPDIIVANSGSNTVGILLNAGNGTFSAQTNYTVGSSPRALAIVDVNGDSKTDIIVANYGSNNIDVLFNTGSGTFNTQTAYSLGADPSSVSFVDVNSDNQPDVILAYYGSNTVGVFLNAGNGNFNNPTTYSVGANPSSVLVVDVNSDNKLDIVVANNGSSTVDVLLNTGSGTFNAQTNYSVGINPVSVAVVDVNSDNKPDIVVANSGSDTVGVLRNTGNGTFNAQTTYAVGTTPYSVAVVDVNSDNKPDIVVANRDSNNVGVLLNLGNGTFSAETTYPVGSVPYSVAVVDVNSDNESDVIVANRNSNTVSVLLHC
;
A
#
# COMPACT_ATOMS: atom_id res chain seq x y z
N MET A 1 -3.18 -18.40 -64.64
CA MET A 1 -4.11 -18.28 -65.78
C MET A 1 -5.51 -18.58 -65.26
N PHE A 2 -6.33 -17.54 -65.12
CA PHE A 2 -7.80 -17.48 -65.29
C PHE A 2 -8.68 -18.64 -64.72
N TRP A 3 -9.76 -18.42 -63.95
CA TRP A 3 -10.80 -17.38 -64.10
C TRP A 3 -11.41 -16.88 -62.76
N VAL A 4 -12.03 -15.69 -62.82
CA VAL A 4 -13.01 -15.15 -61.87
C VAL A 4 -14.43 -15.45 -62.37
N ILE A 5 -15.38 -15.73 -61.48
CA ILE A 5 -16.83 -15.55 -61.74
C ILE A 5 -17.45 -14.79 -60.56
N PHE A 6 -18.40 -13.91 -60.85
CA PHE A 6 -18.97 -12.91 -59.93
C PHE A 6 -20.51 -12.97 -59.99
N ILE A 7 -21.17 -12.78 -58.82
CA ILE A 7 -22.60 -12.38 -58.63
C ILE A 7 -23.71 -13.36 -59.10
N LEU A 8 -24.55 -13.83 -58.16
CA LEU A 8 -25.90 -13.26 -57.97
C LEU A 8 -26.56 -13.63 -56.62
N SER A 9 -27.37 -12.69 -56.13
CA SER A 9 -28.02 -12.68 -54.82
C SER A 9 -29.29 -13.52 -54.74
N LEU A 10 -29.56 -14.10 -53.56
CA LEU A 10 -30.89 -14.14 -52.93
C LEU A 10 -30.76 -14.43 -51.43
N PHE A 11 -31.58 -13.78 -50.61
CA PHE A 11 -31.51 -13.84 -49.15
C PHE A 11 -31.96 -15.20 -48.59
N SER A 12 -31.07 -15.89 -47.86
CA SER A 12 -31.43 -16.69 -46.68
C SER A 12 -30.17 -16.95 -45.85
N VAL A 13 -30.16 -16.51 -44.59
CA VAL A 13 -28.99 -16.66 -43.70
C VAL A 13 -28.97 -18.09 -43.15
N CYS A 14 -28.01 -18.91 -43.60
CA CYS A 14 -27.70 -20.19 -42.97
C CYS A 14 -26.19 -20.47 -43.14
N ASN A 15 -25.46 -20.47 -42.03
CA ASN A 15 -24.00 -20.64 -42.04
C ASN A 15 -23.62 -22.09 -42.37
N ALA A 16 -22.64 -22.29 -43.25
CA ALA A 16 -22.04 -23.59 -43.52
C ALA A 16 -20.75 -23.75 -42.69
N ILE A 17 -20.62 -24.84 -41.95
CA ILE A 17 -19.44 -25.18 -41.16
C ILE A 17 -18.60 -26.20 -41.95
N LEU A 18 -17.32 -25.92 -42.16
CA LEU A 18 -16.38 -26.87 -42.75
C LEU A 18 -15.71 -27.70 -41.65
N ILE A 19 -16.02 -28.99 -41.58
CA ILE A 19 -15.38 -29.93 -40.64
C ILE A 19 -14.36 -30.77 -41.42
N THR A 20 -13.08 -30.64 -41.10
CA THR A 20 -12.01 -31.49 -41.66
C THR A 20 -11.24 -32.15 -40.54
N LYS A 21 -11.16 -33.49 -40.56
CA LYS A 21 -10.58 -34.30 -39.49
C LYS A 21 -9.16 -34.74 -39.85
N ILE A 22 -8.16 -34.19 -39.15
CA ILE A 22 -6.78 -34.68 -39.20
C ILE A 22 -6.33 -34.93 -37.76
N GLN A 23 -5.89 -36.18 -37.50
CA GLN A 23 -5.34 -36.68 -36.23
C GLN A 23 -5.92 -36.06 -34.94
N ASN A 24 -7.20 -36.35 -34.68
CA ASN A 24 -7.93 -36.03 -33.44
C ASN A 24 -8.12 -34.54 -33.09
N ILE A 25 -7.80 -33.61 -34.00
CA ILE A 25 -8.13 -32.19 -33.84
C ILE A 25 -9.46 -31.90 -34.55
N ILE A 26 -10.36 -31.17 -33.88
CA ILE A 26 -11.54 -30.54 -34.48
C ILE A 26 -11.26 -29.05 -34.54
N ILE A 27 -11.16 -28.50 -35.75
CA ILE A 27 -11.00 -27.06 -35.98
C ILE A 27 -12.39 -26.48 -36.30
N VAL A 28 -12.78 -25.41 -35.59
CA VAL A 28 -14.04 -24.68 -35.83
C VAL A 28 -13.73 -23.19 -35.97
N GLY A 29 -13.35 -22.79 -37.19
CA GLY A 29 -13.14 -21.38 -37.54
C GLY A 29 -14.40 -20.77 -38.15
N ASN A 30 -14.76 -19.55 -37.74
CA ASN A 30 -15.80 -18.75 -38.37
C ASN A 30 -15.18 -17.47 -38.95
N ILE A 31 -15.34 -17.24 -40.25
CA ILE A 31 -14.69 -16.13 -40.97
C ILE A 31 -15.67 -14.96 -41.07
N TYR A 32 -15.50 -13.94 -40.22
CA TYR A 32 -16.16 -12.65 -40.43
C TYR A 32 -15.35 -11.80 -41.40
N ASN A 33 -15.93 -11.47 -42.55
CA ASN A 33 -15.37 -10.47 -43.46
C ASN A 33 -16.46 -9.74 -44.25
N THR A 34 -16.98 -8.64 -43.70
CA THR A 34 -17.67 -7.57 -44.46
C THR A 34 -17.66 -6.25 -43.68
N LEU A 35 -16.86 -5.30 -44.19
CA LEU A 35 -17.11 -3.84 -44.16
C LEU A 35 -17.60 -3.19 -42.85
N LEU A 36 -16.69 -3.04 -41.90
CA LEU A 36 -16.62 -1.86 -41.02
C LEU A 36 -15.17 -1.37 -40.99
N ASN A 37 -14.96 -0.06 -41.14
CA ASN A 37 -13.65 0.55 -40.89
C ASN A 37 -13.41 0.51 -39.38
N VAL A 38 -12.60 -0.46 -38.91
CA VAL A 38 -12.18 -0.55 -37.51
C VAL A 38 -10.67 -0.29 -37.46
N THR A 39 -10.29 0.78 -36.78
CA THR A 39 -8.90 1.18 -36.58
C THR A 39 -8.33 0.52 -35.33
N GLN A 40 -7.39 -0.41 -35.53
CA GLN A 40 -6.55 -1.07 -34.52
C GLN A 40 -7.27 -1.92 -33.44
N ASP A 41 -6.51 -2.86 -32.88
CA ASP A 41 -6.80 -3.70 -31.72
C ASP A 41 -8.05 -4.61 -31.75
N GLN A 42 -7.92 -5.80 -32.35
CA GLN A 42 -8.55 -7.04 -31.84
C GLN A 42 -7.65 -8.27 -32.06
N CYS A 43 -7.49 -9.09 -31.02
CA CYS A 43 -6.85 -10.41 -31.08
C CYS A 43 -7.86 -11.50 -31.46
N ILE A 44 -7.40 -12.56 -32.14
CA ILE A 44 -8.17 -13.79 -32.38
C ILE A 44 -7.56 -14.90 -31.53
N CYS A 45 -8.34 -15.51 -30.63
CA CYS A 45 -7.92 -16.68 -29.87
C CYS A 45 -8.59 -17.95 -30.42
N GLU A 46 -7.79 -18.97 -30.73
CA GLU A 46 -8.25 -20.30 -31.15
C GLU A 46 -8.02 -21.30 -30.00
N MET A 47 -9.03 -22.11 -29.66
CA MET A 47 -8.95 -23.08 -28.55
C MET A 47 -9.00 -24.52 -29.07
N ILE A 48 -8.14 -25.39 -28.53
CA ILE A 48 -8.12 -26.84 -28.82
C ILE A 48 -8.33 -27.62 -27.52
N LYS A 49 -9.37 -28.47 -27.45
CA LYS A 49 -9.60 -29.43 -26.37
C LYS A 49 -8.94 -30.77 -26.76
N VAL A 50 -8.02 -31.28 -25.93
CA VAL A 50 -7.38 -32.59 -26.13
C VAL A 50 -7.50 -33.41 -24.84
N ASN A 51 -8.30 -34.48 -24.88
CA ASN A 51 -8.48 -35.45 -23.78
C ASN A 51 -8.70 -34.79 -22.40
N ASP A 52 -9.81 -34.07 -22.27
CA ASP A 52 -10.28 -33.34 -21.07
C ASP A 52 -9.34 -32.30 -20.45
N SER A 53 -8.19 -32.07 -21.08
CA SER A 53 -7.29 -30.94 -20.86
C SER A 53 -7.48 -29.90 -21.98
N ILE A 54 -7.53 -28.63 -21.60
CA ILE A 54 -7.35 -27.53 -22.55
C ILE A 54 -5.87 -27.14 -22.48
N SER A 55 -5.13 -27.39 -23.54
CA SER A 55 -3.74 -26.97 -23.70
C SER A 55 -3.69 -25.76 -24.62
N ALA A 56 -3.27 -24.60 -24.08
CA ALA A 56 -3.09 -23.40 -24.87
C ALA A 56 -1.90 -23.55 -25.84
N LEU A 57 -2.05 -23.03 -27.06
CA LEU A 57 -0.97 -22.91 -28.03
C LEU A 57 -0.73 -21.41 -28.27
N ASN A 58 0.45 -20.91 -27.89
CA ASN A 58 0.78 -19.49 -28.03
C ASN A 58 1.01 -19.15 -29.51
N TYR A 59 0.38 -18.07 -29.97
CA TYR A 59 0.69 -17.45 -31.27
C TYR A 59 1.24 -16.05 -31.06
N PHE A 60 2.41 -15.76 -31.63
CA PHE A 60 3.02 -14.44 -31.54
C PHE A 60 2.56 -13.56 -32.71
N SER A 61 1.91 -12.44 -32.37
CA SER A 61 1.81 -11.26 -33.23
C SER A 61 2.74 -10.18 -32.67
N THR A 62 3.28 -9.32 -33.52
CA THR A 62 4.52 -8.55 -33.27
C THR A 62 4.37 -7.35 -32.33
N ASN A 63 3.59 -7.43 -31.24
CA ASN A 63 3.65 -6.51 -30.10
C ASN A 63 2.80 -6.92 -28.85
N GLN A 64 2.15 -8.08 -28.81
CA GLN A 64 1.20 -8.43 -27.73
C GLN A 64 1.31 -9.90 -27.30
N THR A 65 1.19 -10.16 -25.99
CA THR A 65 1.14 -11.50 -25.39
C THR A 65 -0.15 -11.68 -24.60
N CYS A 66 -0.86 -12.79 -24.84
CA CYS A 66 -2.00 -13.23 -24.03
C CYS A 66 -1.63 -14.50 -23.26
N GLN A 67 -2.10 -14.62 -22.01
CA GLN A 67 -2.09 -15.88 -21.26
C GLN A 67 -3.51 -16.23 -20.80
N LEU A 68 -3.76 -17.51 -20.63
CA LEU A 68 -5.07 -18.10 -20.38
C LEU A 68 -4.97 -19.02 -19.16
N PHE A 69 -5.72 -18.69 -18.11
CA PHE A 69 -5.70 -19.43 -16.85
C PHE A 69 -7.06 -20.06 -16.55
N ARG A 70 -7.03 -21.28 -16.01
CA ARG A 70 -8.23 -21.98 -15.53
C ARG A 70 -8.21 -22.02 -14.01
N SER A 71 -9.19 -21.38 -13.39
CA SER A 71 -9.30 -21.31 -11.92
C SER A 71 -9.97 -22.55 -11.31
N ASN A 72 -10.93 -23.16 -12.02
CA ASN A 72 -11.54 -24.44 -11.65
C ASN A 72 -12.35 -25.03 -12.84
N SER A 73 -13.22 -26.01 -12.57
CA SER A 73 -13.97 -26.74 -13.60
C SER A 73 -14.82 -25.86 -14.52
N SER A 74 -15.25 -24.68 -14.06
CA SER A 74 -16.34 -23.91 -14.68
C SER A 74 -15.94 -22.50 -15.16
N THR A 75 -14.77 -22.00 -14.75
CA THR A 75 -14.37 -20.59 -14.98
C THR A 75 -13.03 -20.49 -15.70
N ILE A 76 -13.00 -19.71 -16.79
CA ILE A 76 -11.82 -19.36 -17.58
C ILE A 76 -11.54 -17.88 -17.35
N PHE A 77 -10.30 -17.53 -17.04
CA PHE A 77 -9.81 -16.16 -16.99
C PHE A 77 -8.91 -15.90 -18.21
N VAL A 78 -9.12 -14.77 -18.87
CA VAL A 78 -8.29 -14.28 -19.98
C VAL A 78 -7.59 -13.02 -19.49
N GLU A 79 -6.27 -13.04 -19.47
CA GLU A 79 -5.48 -11.89 -19.05
C GLU A 79 -4.99 -11.11 -20.27
N PHE A 80 -5.32 -9.82 -20.31
CA PHE A 80 -4.88 -8.89 -21.33
C PHE A 80 -3.83 -7.93 -20.74
N TYR A 81 -2.64 -7.91 -21.32
CA TYR A 81 -1.64 -6.88 -21.04
C TYR A 81 -1.85 -5.70 -22.00
N LEU A 82 -2.61 -4.71 -21.55
CA LEU A 82 -2.82 -3.44 -22.25
C LEU A 82 -2.18 -2.33 -21.42
N ASN A 83 -1.00 -1.85 -21.85
CA ASN A 83 -0.26 -0.74 -21.22
C ASN A 83 -0.22 -0.82 -19.68
N SER A 84 0.20 -1.97 -19.15
CA SER A 84 0.35 -2.24 -17.71
C SER A 84 -0.95 -2.27 -16.87
N THR A 85 -2.12 -2.28 -17.50
CA THR A 85 -3.42 -2.46 -16.80
C THR A 85 -3.93 -3.89 -16.98
N VAL A 86 -4.25 -4.57 -15.86
CA VAL A 86 -4.88 -5.90 -15.86
C VAL A 86 -6.41 -5.74 -15.86
N ILE A 87 -7.10 -6.37 -16.82
CA ILE A 87 -8.56 -6.32 -16.93
C ILE A 87 -9.16 -7.71 -16.69
N PHE A 88 -9.97 -7.85 -15.63
CA PHE A 88 -10.72 -9.07 -15.34
C PHE A 88 -12.14 -9.01 -15.92
N LEU A 89 -12.51 -9.96 -16.77
CA LEU A 89 -13.87 -10.11 -17.30
C LEU A 89 -14.59 -11.30 -16.65
N ASN A 90 -15.69 -11.02 -15.93
CA ASN A 90 -16.53 -12.05 -15.33
C ASN A 90 -17.49 -12.67 -16.37
N GLN A 91 -17.91 -13.91 -16.13
CA GLN A 91 -18.62 -14.79 -17.05
C GLN A 91 -19.99 -14.26 -17.51
N SER A 92 -20.61 -13.34 -16.76
CA SER A 92 -21.85 -12.65 -17.13
C SER A 92 -21.75 -11.81 -18.41
N SER A 93 -20.53 -11.45 -18.85
CA SER A 93 -20.28 -10.69 -20.07
C SER A 93 -20.04 -11.55 -21.33
N ILE A 94 -20.05 -12.88 -21.21
CA ILE A 94 -19.71 -13.80 -22.32
C ILE A 94 -20.90 -14.73 -22.59
N SER A 95 -21.47 -14.63 -23.80
CA SER A 95 -22.53 -15.55 -24.25
C SER A 95 -21.94 -16.91 -24.65
N ILE A 96 -21.90 -17.86 -23.71
CA ILE A 96 -21.45 -19.24 -23.98
C ILE A 96 -22.63 -20.11 -24.42
N LEU A 97 -22.45 -20.83 -25.53
CA LEU A 97 -23.42 -21.81 -26.03
C LEU A 97 -23.31 -23.12 -25.24
N ASN A 98 -24.43 -23.58 -24.65
CA ASN A 98 -24.45 -24.77 -23.79
C ASN A 98 -23.89 -26.03 -24.48
N ILE A 99 -22.94 -26.69 -23.81
CA ILE A 99 -22.49 -28.05 -24.14
C ILE A 99 -23.01 -28.99 -23.06
N LEU A 100 -23.71 -30.05 -23.46
CA LEU A 100 -24.17 -31.12 -22.57
C LEU A 100 -23.02 -32.11 -22.32
N GLU A 101 -22.59 -32.28 -21.07
CA GLU A 101 -21.62 -33.31 -20.67
C GLU A 101 -22.27 -34.44 -19.84
N TYR A 102 -21.72 -35.65 -20.00
CA TYR A 102 -22.21 -36.93 -19.50
C TYR A 102 -21.23 -37.50 -18.46
N GLN A 103 -21.73 -38.12 -17.38
CA GLN A 103 -20.92 -38.53 -16.23
C GLN A 103 -21.25 -39.96 -15.74
N PRO A 104 -20.24 -40.83 -15.55
CA PRO A 104 -20.34 -42.03 -14.72
C PRO A 104 -19.45 -41.95 -13.46
N SER A 105 -19.95 -42.46 -12.34
CA SER A 105 -19.32 -42.38 -10.99
C SER A 105 -18.78 -43.72 -10.48
N THR A 106 -17.77 -43.68 -9.60
CA THR A 106 -17.41 -44.79 -8.66
C THR A 106 -16.83 -44.25 -7.34
N SER A 107 -16.95 -45.01 -6.24
CA SER A 107 -16.70 -44.57 -4.86
C SER A 107 -16.24 -45.69 -3.90
N SER A 108 -15.50 -45.35 -2.83
CA SER A 108 -15.22 -46.16 -1.61
C SER A 108 -14.47 -45.27 -0.57
N SER A 109 -14.97 -44.95 0.63
CA SER A 109 -14.96 -45.70 1.93
C SER A 109 -13.54 -46.06 2.47
N THR A 110 -13.19 -46.06 3.78
CA THR A 110 -13.94 -46.40 5.03
C THR A 110 -13.20 -45.94 6.33
N ALA A 111 -13.85 -46.00 7.53
CA ALA A 111 -13.45 -45.43 8.85
C ALA A 111 -13.01 -46.48 9.96
N ILE A 112 -12.63 -46.21 11.24
CA ILE A 112 -12.67 -44.98 12.10
C ILE A 112 -11.47 -44.70 13.09
N PRO A 113 -11.25 -45.32 14.29
CA PRO A 113 -11.06 -44.49 15.52
C PRO A 113 -9.94 -44.78 16.57
N SER A 114 -9.89 -43.89 17.60
CA SER A 114 -9.52 -44.08 19.04
C SER A 114 -8.06 -43.76 19.46
N THR A 115 -7.67 -43.35 20.70
CA THR A 115 -8.25 -43.15 22.06
C THR A 115 -7.51 -42.04 22.86
N SER A 116 -8.02 -41.56 24.01
CA SER A 116 -7.27 -40.85 25.09
C SER A 116 -7.14 -41.73 26.37
N PRO A 117 -6.28 -41.38 27.37
CA PRO A 117 -6.78 -40.69 28.58
C PRO A 117 -5.76 -39.80 29.38
N SER A 118 -6.20 -39.27 30.53
CA SER A 118 -5.64 -38.16 31.33
C SER A 118 -4.63 -38.49 32.46
N ALA A 119 -3.85 -37.48 32.91
CA ALA A 119 -3.08 -37.36 34.19
C ALA A 119 -2.49 -35.92 34.34
N ILE A 120 -2.05 -35.32 35.47
CA ILE A 120 -2.43 -35.38 36.92
C ILE A 120 -1.95 -34.06 37.63
N SER A 121 -2.27 -33.84 38.92
CA SER A 121 -2.07 -32.60 39.74
C SER A 121 -0.78 -32.48 40.59
N SER A 122 -0.33 -31.24 40.91
CA SER A 122 0.18 -30.74 42.24
C SER A 122 0.86 -29.35 42.09
N SER A 123 0.44 -28.24 42.75
CA SER A 123 0.87 -27.71 44.08
C SER A 123 2.41 -27.49 44.26
N THR A 124 2.97 -26.46 44.94
CA THR A 124 2.47 -25.56 46.02
C THR A 124 3.37 -24.30 46.24
N SER A 125 2.76 -23.15 46.63
CA SER A 125 3.18 -22.15 47.66
C SER A 125 4.58 -21.47 47.78
N THR A 126 4.54 -20.12 47.87
CA THR A 126 5.23 -19.19 48.84
C THR A 126 6.78 -19.03 48.79
N THR A 127 7.42 -17.93 49.25
CA THR A 127 7.02 -16.79 50.11
C THR A 127 7.77 -15.48 49.75
N THR A 128 7.28 -14.35 50.26
CA THR A 128 7.89 -13.00 50.23
C THR A 128 9.10 -12.81 51.16
N THR A 129 9.93 -11.81 50.85
CA THR A 129 10.57 -10.92 51.86
C THR A 129 10.80 -9.53 51.25
N ALA A 130 10.68 -8.47 52.05
CA ALA A 130 10.80 -7.07 51.62
C ALA A 130 11.57 -6.23 52.66
N SER A 131 12.45 -5.33 52.18
CA SER A 131 13.08 -4.22 52.92
C SER A 131 14.21 -3.61 52.05
N SER A 132 14.56 -2.31 52.06
CA SER A 132 13.90 -1.09 52.55
C SER A 132 14.77 0.14 52.19
N SER A 133 14.15 1.29 51.90
CA SER A 133 14.65 2.67 52.15
C SER A 133 16.09 3.09 51.79
N SER A 134 16.23 4.15 50.99
CA SER A 134 16.86 5.41 51.47
C SER A 134 16.52 6.60 50.57
N SER A 135 16.44 7.78 51.16
CA SER A 135 16.08 9.07 50.54
C SER A 135 17.26 10.03 50.55
N THR A 136 17.41 10.88 49.53
CA THR A 136 18.27 12.06 49.63
C THR A 136 17.65 13.28 48.95
N THR A 137 17.51 14.35 49.72
CA THR A 137 17.05 15.68 49.28
C THR A 137 18.24 16.52 48.87
N SER A 138 18.12 17.36 47.83
CA SER A 138 19.00 18.50 47.61
C SER A 138 18.23 19.67 46.99
N SER A 139 18.50 20.87 47.51
CA SER A 139 17.82 22.13 47.20
C SER A 139 18.79 23.16 46.62
N THR A 140 18.40 23.93 45.61
CA THR A 140 19.11 25.16 45.25
C THR A 140 18.16 26.28 44.80
N THR A 141 18.54 27.51 45.13
CA THR A 141 17.70 28.71 45.19
C THR A 141 17.64 29.49 43.87
N SER A 142 16.54 30.22 43.67
CA SER A 142 16.31 31.19 42.59
C SER A 142 17.37 32.29 42.50
N LYS A 143 17.59 32.82 41.28
CA LYS A 143 18.09 34.20 41.11
C LYS A 143 17.59 34.85 39.82
N THR A 144 16.85 35.94 39.97
CA THR A 144 16.40 36.82 38.90
C THR A 144 17.49 37.84 38.57
N THR A 145 17.80 38.04 37.29
CA THR A 145 18.57 39.22 36.83
C THR A 145 17.94 39.76 35.56
N SER A 146 17.53 41.02 35.60
CA SER A 146 17.07 41.81 34.46
C SER A 146 18.25 42.47 33.74
N THR A 147 18.27 42.45 32.41
CA THR A 147 19.18 43.29 31.61
C THR A 147 18.43 43.92 30.46
N THR A 148 18.48 45.25 30.37
CA THR A 148 17.88 46.05 29.29
C THR A 148 18.98 46.54 28.36
N THR A 149 18.88 46.26 27.06
CA THR A 149 19.62 47.02 26.03
C THR A 149 18.84 47.10 24.72
N THR A 150 19.07 48.18 23.97
CA THR A 150 18.21 48.69 22.91
C THR A 150 18.63 48.28 21.49
N THR A 151 17.61 48.00 20.67
CA THR A 151 17.50 48.18 19.20
C THR A 151 18.75 48.49 18.35
N SER A 152 18.93 47.69 17.30
CA SER A 152 19.33 48.18 15.97
C SER A 152 18.64 47.36 14.87
N SER A 153 18.38 48.00 13.73
CA SER A 153 17.48 47.54 12.67
C SER A 153 18.21 46.95 11.46
N SER A 154 17.65 45.90 10.83
CA SER A 154 18.06 45.49 9.48
C SER A 154 16.87 44.99 8.64
N THR A 155 16.52 45.83 7.66
CA THR A 155 16.04 45.53 6.30
C THR A 155 15.33 44.19 6.02
N SER A 156 14.02 44.26 5.79
CA SER A 156 13.23 43.19 5.18
C SER A 156 13.23 43.30 3.64
N THR A 157 13.72 42.27 2.94
CA THR A 157 13.57 42.13 1.49
C THR A 157 12.32 41.31 1.19
N SER A 158 11.33 41.90 0.51
CA SER A 158 10.10 41.21 0.11
C SER A 158 10.26 40.52 -1.24
N THR A 159 10.18 39.19 -1.27
CA THR A 159 10.10 38.41 -2.52
C THR A 159 8.66 38.40 -3.02
N THR A 160 8.43 38.82 -4.26
CA THR A 160 7.09 38.91 -4.85
C THR A 160 6.67 37.58 -5.47
N THR A 161 5.75 36.86 -4.84
CA THR A 161 5.09 35.69 -5.45
C THR A 161 3.90 36.17 -6.30
N SER A 162 3.94 35.93 -7.60
CA SER A 162 2.87 36.28 -8.54
C SER A 162 1.84 35.14 -8.67
N THR A 163 0.67 35.29 -8.04
CA THR A 163 -0.46 34.36 -8.19
C THR A 163 -1.40 34.81 -9.31
N THR A 164 -1.51 33.99 -10.37
CA THR A 164 -2.43 34.23 -11.48
C THR A 164 -3.87 33.97 -11.03
N THR A 165 -4.69 35.03 -10.94
CA THR A 165 -6.10 34.90 -10.52
C THR A 165 -7.04 34.84 -11.73
N SER A 166 -7.56 33.66 -12.07
CA SER A 166 -8.62 33.51 -13.07
C SER A 166 -9.97 33.93 -12.51
N LYS A 167 -10.62 34.93 -13.12
CA LYS A 167 -11.85 35.56 -12.61
C LYS A 167 -13.05 35.28 -13.52
N THR A 168 -13.74 34.18 -13.28
CA THR A 168 -15.00 33.86 -13.99
C THR A 168 -16.16 34.65 -13.37
N THR A 169 -16.86 35.44 -14.18
CA THR A 169 -17.98 36.29 -13.72
C THR A 169 -19.29 35.82 -14.36
N SER A 170 -20.14 35.14 -13.59
CA SER A 170 -21.49 34.75 -14.00
C SER A 170 -22.51 35.79 -13.51
N THR A 171 -23.14 36.51 -14.45
CA THR A 171 -24.17 37.51 -14.15
C THR A 171 -25.54 36.96 -14.51
N SER A 172 -26.40 36.70 -13.52
CA SER A 172 -27.82 36.45 -13.75
C SER A 172 -28.62 37.74 -13.53
N THR A 173 -29.47 38.09 -14.49
CA THR A 173 -30.35 39.26 -14.43
C THR A 173 -31.81 38.84 -14.45
N THR A 174 -32.48 38.95 -13.31
CA THR A 174 -33.94 38.83 -13.21
C THR A 174 -34.54 40.23 -13.06
N THR A 175 -35.20 40.71 -14.13
CA THR A 175 -35.91 41.99 -14.11
C THR A 175 -37.31 41.83 -13.52
N SER A 176 -37.58 42.53 -12.42
CA SER A 176 -38.95 42.82 -11.97
C SER A 176 -39.05 44.28 -11.55
N SER A 177 -40.14 44.94 -11.93
CA SER A 177 -40.24 46.39 -11.97
C SER A 177 -41.11 46.96 -10.85
N SER A 178 -40.50 47.41 -9.75
CA SER A 178 -41.07 48.43 -8.86
C SER A 178 -40.01 49.01 -7.93
N SER A 179 -40.13 50.30 -7.63
CA SER A 179 -39.17 51.08 -6.84
C SER A 179 -39.01 50.60 -5.38
N SER A 180 -37.85 50.03 -5.06
CA SER A 180 -37.30 49.97 -3.70
C SER A 180 -35.77 49.89 -3.76
N THR A 181 -35.08 50.40 -2.74
CA THR A 181 -33.62 50.53 -2.72
C THR A 181 -32.93 49.15 -2.71
N THR A 182 -32.35 48.76 -3.85
CA THR A 182 -31.57 47.51 -3.95
C THR A 182 -30.26 47.62 -3.17
N SER A 183 -30.20 46.98 -2.01
CA SER A 183 -28.92 46.71 -1.34
C SER A 183 -28.27 45.50 -2.01
N THR A 184 -27.29 45.75 -2.88
CA THR A 184 -26.53 44.69 -3.55
C THR A 184 -25.52 44.08 -2.57
N THR A 185 -25.93 43.07 -1.80
CA THR A 185 -24.99 42.20 -1.09
C THR A 185 -24.25 41.33 -2.09
N THR A 186 -23.12 41.84 -2.59
CA THR A 186 -22.16 41.08 -3.38
C THR A 186 -21.47 40.06 -2.48
N SER A 187 -22.03 38.87 -2.37
CA SER A 187 -21.34 37.72 -1.76
C SER A 187 -20.23 37.25 -2.71
N THR A 188 -19.05 37.84 -2.57
CA THR A 188 -17.83 37.30 -3.20
C THR A 188 -17.48 35.98 -2.53
N SER A 189 -17.97 34.87 -3.08
CA SER A 189 -17.37 33.56 -2.83
C SER A 189 -16.01 33.54 -3.52
N THR A 190 -14.95 33.86 -2.77
CA THR A 190 -13.59 33.53 -3.19
C THR A 190 -13.45 32.02 -3.14
N THR A 191 -13.76 31.36 -4.25
CA THR A 191 -13.27 30.00 -4.51
C THR A 191 -11.76 30.10 -4.67
N THR A 192 -11.05 30.04 -3.54
CA THR A 192 -9.61 29.76 -3.53
C THR A 192 -9.45 28.46 -4.30
N ALA A 193 -8.73 28.49 -5.42
CA ALA A 193 -8.38 27.27 -6.14
C ALA A 193 -7.66 26.35 -5.15
N CYS A 194 -8.21 25.17 -4.95
CA CYS A 194 -7.56 24.16 -4.15
C CYS A 194 -6.34 23.65 -4.93
N ASN A 195 -5.19 23.51 -4.25
CA ASN A 195 -3.93 23.27 -4.94
C ASN A 195 -3.66 21.78 -5.22
N PHE A 196 -4.22 20.86 -4.41
CA PHE A 196 -4.33 19.40 -4.59
C PHE A 196 -5.30 18.81 -3.56
N PHE A 197 -5.28 19.33 -2.33
CA PHE A 197 -6.09 18.82 -1.23
C PHE A 197 -6.97 19.87 -0.55
N HIS A 198 -8.20 19.45 -0.24
CA HIS A 198 -9.07 20.14 0.68
C HIS A 198 -8.47 20.22 2.10
N ASN A 199 -9.01 21.12 2.93
CA ASN A 199 -8.65 21.16 4.35
C ASN A 199 -8.98 19.82 5.02
N GLN A 200 -8.10 19.37 5.91
CA GLN A 200 -8.28 18.13 6.68
C GLN A 200 -9.64 18.03 7.39
N VAL A 201 -10.26 16.85 7.29
CA VAL A 201 -11.27 16.37 8.24
C VAL A 201 -10.54 15.48 9.25
N THR A 202 -10.86 15.60 10.55
CA THR A 202 -10.19 14.80 11.59
C THR A 202 -11.15 13.84 12.28
N TYR A 203 -10.69 12.62 12.48
CA TYR A 203 -11.42 11.54 13.16
C TYR A 203 -10.69 11.22 14.47
N PRO A 204 -11.36 11.24 15.64
CA PRO A 204 -10.74 10.89 16.91
C PRO A 204 -10.43 9.39 16.95
N VAL A 205 -9.22 9.04 17.40
CA VAL A 205 -8.75 7.66 17.51
C VAL A 205 -8.20 7.36 18.90
N GLY A 206 -7.57 6.19 19.07
CA GLY A 206 -6.91 5.82 20.32
C GLY A 206 -5.70 6.72 20.66
N ILE A 207 -5.09 6.47 21.82
CA ILE A 207 -4.01 7.31 22.34
C ILE A 207 -2.69 7.03 21.60
N ASN A 208 -1.96 8.07 21.21
CA ASN A 208 -0.71 8.01 20.47
C ASN A 208 -0.79 7.11 19.22
N PRO A 209 -1.65 7.41 18.22
CA PRO A 209 -1.66 6.70 16.95
C PRO A 209 -0.26 6.81 16.29
N ARG A 210 0.28 5.69 15.82
CA ARG A 210 1.68 5.59 15.37
C ARG A 210 1.84 5.09 13.93
N SER A 211 0.93 4.24 13.46
CA SER A 211 0.89 3.72 12.09
C SER A 211 -0.55 3.75 11.62
N VAL A 212 -0.76 4.14 10.36
CA VAL A 212 -2.04 4.00 9.65
C VAL A 212 -1.83 3.10 8.44
N ALA A 213 -2.81 2.27 8.15
CA ALA A 213 -2.97 1.52 6.91
C ALA A 213 -4.40 1.75 6.39
N VAL A 214 -4.60 1.65 5.08
CA VAL A 214 -5.91 1.89 4.46
C VAL A 214 -6.18 0.80 3.43
N VAL A 215 -7.28 0.05 3.62
CA VAL A 215 -7.64 -1.13 2.81
C VAL A 215 -9.08 -1.55 3.15
N ASP A 216 -9.81 -2.10 2.19
CA ASP A 216 -11.12 -2.69 2.45
C ASP A 216 -10.96 -3.96 3.30
N VAL A 217 -11.52 -3.95 4.53
CA VAL A 217 -11.52 -5.12 5.43
C VAL A 217 -12.89 -5.82 5.52
N ASN A 218 -13.89 -5.33 4.81
CA ASN A 218 -15.28 -5.78 4.90
C ASN A 218 -15.86 -6.30 3.57
N SER A 219 -15.11 -6.17 2.48
CA SER A 219 -15.42 -6.56 1.10
C SER A 219 -16.56 -5.76 0.44
N ASP A 220 -16.74 -4.49 0.81
CA ASP A 220 -17.69 -3.57 0.15
C ASP A 220 -17.06 -2.64 -0.92
N ASN A 221 -15.77 -2.84 -1.22
CA ASN A 221 -14.92 -2.09 -2.15
C ASN A 221 -14.65 -0.63 -1.74
N LYS A 222 -14.66 -0.32 -0.45
CA LYS A 222 -14.28 1.00 0.08
C LYS A 222 -13.09 0.85 1.04
N PRO A 223 -11.96 1.52 0.79
CA PRO A 223 -10.82 1.41 1.69
C PRO A 223 -11.13 1.95 3.09
N ASP A 224 -11.04 1.10 4.09
CA ASP A 224 -11.25 1.40 5.52
C ASP A 224 -9.94 1.86 6.18
N ILE A 225 -10.02 2.69 7.23
CA ILE A 225 -8.82 3.17 7.96
C ILE A 225 -8.51 2.26 9.15
N ILE A 226 -7.28 1.77 9.22
CA ILE A 226 -6.74 0.92 10.30
C ILE A 226 -5.60 1.65 11.02
N VAL A 227 -5.63 1.72 12.35
CA VAL A 227 -4.72 2.57 13.14
C VAL A 227 -4.10 1.82 14.33
N ALA A 228 -2.77 1.79 14.41
CA ALA A 228 -2.03 1.29 15.58
C ALA A 228 -1.94 2.38 16.66
N ASN A 229 -2.66 2.22 17.77
CA ASN A 229 -2.74 3.19 18.86
C ASN A 229 -1.75 2.83 19.98
N SER A 230 -0.50 3.28 19.84
CA SER A 230 0.64 2.88 20.69
C SER A 230 0.46 3.18 22.19
N GLY A 231 -0.35 4.18 22.55
CA GLY A 231 -0.65 4.54 23.94
C GLY A 231 -1.90 3.85 24.50
N SER A 232 -2.80 3.35 23.65
CA SER A 232 -3.99 2.58 24.05
C SER A 232 -3.75 1.07 24.04
N ASN A 233 -2.69 0.58 23.39
CA ASN A 233 -2.47 -0.84 23.10
C ASN A 233 -3.66 -1.45 22.33
N THR A 234 -4.16 -0.72 21.34
CA THR A 234 -5.25 -1.17 20.46
C THR A 234 -4.93 -0.95 18.99
N VAL A 235 -5.48 -1.82 18.14
CA VAL A 235 -5.76 -1.48 16.75
C VAL A 235 -7.16 -0.88 16.66
N GLY A 236 -7.27 0.25 15.97
CA GLY A 236 -8.52 0.91 15.63
C GLY A 236 -8.93 0.64 14.20
N ILE A 237 -10.21 0.45 13.94
CA ILE A 237 -10.77 0.33 12.59
C ILE A 237 -11.93 1.32 12.45
N LEU A 238 -11.87 2.17 11.42
CA LEU A 238 -12.90 3.13 11.05
C LEU A 238 -13.39 2.75 9.65
N LEU A 239 -14.62 2.25 9.55
CA LEU A 239 -15.18 1.79 8.29
C LEU A 239 -15.60 2.98 7.42
N ASN A 240 -15.36 2.88 6.11
CA ASN A 240 -15.61 3.94 5.14
C ASN A 240 -17.05 3.88 4.60
N ALA A 241 -17.73 5.01 4.53
CA ALA A 241 -19.05 5.11 3.88
C ALA A 241 -18.98 5.09 2.34
N GLY A 242 -17.81 5.40 1.76
CA GLY A 242 -17.54 5.42 0.32
C GLY A 242 -17.63 6.81 -0.29
N ASN A 243 -17.31 7.83 0.51
CA ASN A 243 -17.36 9.25 0.15
C ASN A 243 -16.36 10.08 0.99
N GLY A 244 -15.28 9.46 1.46
CA GLY A 244 -14.32 10.08 2.39
C GLY A 244 -14.84 10.30 3.82
N THR A 245 -16.03 9.78 4.16
CA THR A 245 -16.55 9.83 5.55
C THR A 245 -16.47 8.47 6.24
N PHE A 246 -16.02 8.49 7.51
CA PHE A 246 -15.69 7.27 8.25
C PHE A 246 -16.51 7.12 9.53
N SER A 247 -16.78 5.88 9.91
CA SER A 247 -17.47 5.51 11.15
C SER A 247 -16.61 5.81 12.40
N ALA A 248 -17.23 5.78 13.57
CA ALA A 248 -16.49 5.79 14.84
C ALA A 248 -15.59 4.54 14.96
N GLN A 249 -14.42 4.70 15.58
CA GLN A 249 -13.43 3.63 15.72
C GLN A 249 -13.96 2.44 16.54
N THR A 250 -13.94 1.25 15.93
CA THR A 250 -13.99 -0.03 16.64
C THR A 250 -12.58 -0.40 17.12
N ASN A 251 -12.45 -0.91 18.35
CA ASN A 251 -11.16 -1.21 18.98
C ASN A 251 -10.93 -2.71 19.18
N TYR A 252 -9.73 -3.16 18.85
CA TYR A 252 -9.23 -4.50 19.15
C TYR A 252 -7.98 -4.37 20.02
N THR A 253 -7.96 -5.04 21.17
CA THR A 253 -6.80 -5.03 22.08
C THR A 253 -5.65 -5.82 21.48
N VAL A 254 -4.43 -5.30 21.62
CA VAL A 254 -3.19 -5.96 21.17
C VAL A 254 -2.12 -5.86 22.25
N GLY A 255 -0.92 -6.37 21.96
CA GLY A 255 0.29 -6.20 22.74
C GLY A 255 0.65 -4.74 23.00
N SER A 256 1.67 -4.51 23.83
CA SER A 256 1.97 -3.16 24.30
C SER A 256 2.81 -2.38 23.30
N SER A 257 2.50 -1.08 23.17
CA SER A 257 3.16 -0.17 22.22
C SER A 257 3.17 -0.71 20.77
N PRO A 258 1.99 -0.98 20.16
CA PRO A 258 1.89 -1.34 18.74
C PRO A 258 2.54 -0.25 17.88
N ARG A 259 3.49 -0.66 17.04
CA ARG A 259 4.38 0.24 16.29
C ARG A 259 4.11 0.33 14.80
N ALA A 260 3.83 -0.81 14.16
CA ALA A 260 3.61 -0.91 12.72
C ALA A 260 2.54 -1.95 12.43
N LEU A 261 1.88 -1.79 11.28
CA LEU A 261 0.85 -2.66 10.75
C LEU A 261 1.32 -3.30 9.45
N ALA A 262 0.90 -4.54 9.22
CA ALA A 262 0.96 -5.24 7.94
C ALA A 262 -0.42 -5.86 7.70
N ILE A 263 -1.01 -5.68 6.51
CA ILE A 263 -2.39 -6.07 6.23
C ILE A 263 -2.39 -7.07 5.07
N VAL A 264 -2.67 -8.34 5.36
CA VAL A 264 -2.46 -9.47 4.45
C VAL A 264 -3.37 -10.65 4.79
N ASP A 265 -3.88 -11.38 3.79
CA ASP A 265 -4.43 -12.72 4.02
C ASP A 265 -3.28 -13.68 4.38
N VAL A 266 -3.08 -13.94 5.67
CA VAL A 266 -1.94 -14.75 6.16
C VAL A 266 -2.27 -16.23 6.26
N ASN A 267 -3.55 -16.57 6.12
CA ASN A 267 -4.07 -17.91 6.36
C ASN A 267 -4.60 -18.60 5.08
N GLY A 268 -4.84 -17.84 4.00
CA GLY A 268 -5.31 -18.32 2.70
C GLY A 268 -6.83 -18.38 2.54
N ASP A 269 -7.61 -17.75 3.42
CA ASP A 269 -9.09 -17.75 3.34
C ASP A 269 -9.70 -16.61 2.50
N SER A 270 -8.85 -15.87 1.79
CA SER A 270 -9.18 -14.73 0.92
C SER A 270 -9.74 -13.52 1.67
N LYS A 271 -9.39 -13.35 2.94
CA LYS A 271 -9.72 -12.16 3.75
C LYS A 271 -8.46 -11.55 4.31
N THR A 272 -8.36 -10.23 4.22
CA THR A 272 -7.16 -9.52 4.67
C THR A 272 -7.14 -9.44 6.20
N ASP A 273 -6.16 -10.11 6.82
CA ASP A 273 -5.88 -10.11 8.26
C ASP A 273 -4.99 -8.92 8.66
N ILE A 274 -4.91 -8.61 9.96
CA ILE A 274 -4.05 -7.54 10.49
C ILE A 274 -2.91 -8.15 11.32
N ILE A 275 -1.67 -7.93 10.89
CA ILE A 275 -0.44 -8.22 11.63
C ILE A 275 0.04 -6.94 12.31
N VAL A 276 0.37 -7.02 13.60
CA VAL A 276 0.74 -5.87 14.43
C VAL A 276 2.09 -6.12 15.08
N ALA A 277 3.08 -5.27 14.78
CA ALA A 277 4.38 -5.28 15.45
C ALA A 277 4.28 -4.57 16.82
N ASN A 278 4.29 -5.32 17.92
CA ASN A 278 4.17 -4.76 19.27
C ASN A 278 5.56 -4.62 19.92
N TYR A 279 6.06 -3.40 19.93
CA TYR A 279 7.41 -3.10 20.40
C TYR A 279 7.57 -3.34 21.91
N GLY A 280 6.56 -2.98 22.71
CA GLY A 280 6.64 -3.07 24.17
C GLY A 280 6.48 -4.48 24.73
N SER A 281 5.80 -5.38 23.99
CA SER A 281 5.57 -6.77 24.39
C SER A 281 6.44 -7.79 23.66
N ASN A 282 7.35 -7.35 22.78
CA ASN A 282 8.32 -8.21 22.09
C ASN A 282 7.65 -9.36 21.32
N ASN A 283 6.58 -9.03 20.60
CA ASN A 283 5.81 -9.99 19.83
C ASN A 283 5.18 -9.35 18.59
N ILE A 284 4.70 -10.18 17.66
CA ILE A 284 3.63 -9.78 16.76
C ILE A 284 2.30 -10.33 17.27
N ASP A 285 1.22 -9.63 16.98
CA ASP A 285 -0.13 -10.16 17.08
C ASP A 285 -0.71 -10.29 15.66
N VAL A 286 -1.48 -11.36 15.44
CA VAL A 286 -2.28 -11.56 14.22
C VAL A 286 -3.76 -11.52 14.61
N LEU A 287 -4.51 -10.62 13.99
CA LEU A 287 -5.96 -10.52 14.13
C LEU A 287 -6.58 -11.08 12.85
N PHE A 288 -7.19 -12.26 12.96
CA PHE A 288 -7.82 -12.93 11.84
C PHE A 288 -9.18 -12.30 11.50
N ASN A 289 -9.39 -11.95 10.23
CA ASN A 289 -10.61 -11.31 9.74
C ASN A 289 -11.76 -12.33 9.59
N THR A 290 -12.95 -12.00 10.05
CA THR A 290 -14.13 -12.86 9.85
C THR A 290 -14.77 -12.71 8.47
N GLY A 291 -14.47 -11.63 7.75
CA GLY A 291 -14.99 -11.30 6.41
C GLY A 291 -16.11 -10.25 6.42
N SER A 292 -16.17 -9.42 7.47
CA SER A 292 -17.20 -8.38 7.63
C SER A 292 -16.67 -7.15 8.37
N GLY A 293 -15.37 -6.85 8.22
CA GLY A 293 -14.70 -5.80 8.99
C GLY A 293 -14.59 -6.09 10.50
N THR A 294 -14.89 -7.32 10.92
CA THR A 294 -14.75 -7.76 12.31
C THR A 294 -13.66 -8.82 12.45
N PHE A 295 -12.94 -8.77 13.57
CA PHE A 295 -11.73 -9.58 13.77
C PHE A 295 -11.86 -10.46 15.01
N ASN A 296 -11.25 -11.64 14.93
CA ASN A 296 -11.11 -12.53 16.07
C ASN A 296 -10.19 -11.93 17.15
N THR A 297 -10.23 -12.49 18.35
CA THR A 297 -9.21 -12.23 19.37
C THR A 297 -7.83 -12.56 18.83
N GLN A 298 -6.86 -11.71 19.13
CA GLN A 298 -5.53 -11.78 18.53
C GLN A 298 -4.75 -13.04 18.95
N THR A 299 -4.02 -13.61 17.99
CA THR A 299 -3.04 -14.69 18.22
C THR A 299 -1.65 -14.06 18.33
N ALA A 300 -1.00 -14.25 19.47
CA ALA A 300 0.29 -13.64 19.80
C ALA A 300 1.47 -14.58 19.47
N TYR A 301 2.48 -14.07 18.75
CA TYR A 301 3.70 -14.80 18.38
C TYR A 301 4.94 -14.04 18.89
N SER A 302 5.64 -14.61 19.88
CA SER A 302 6.89 -14.04 20.41
C SER A 302 8.08 -14.34 19.48
N LEU A 303 8.23 -13.50 18.47
CA LEU A 303 9.17 -13.70 17.37
C LEU A 303 10.55 -13.04 17.56
N GLY A 304 10.68 -12.07 18.46
CA GLY A 304 11.92 -11.36 18.74
C GLY A 304 11.71 -10.13 19.62
N ALA A 305 12.79 -9.45 20.02
CA ALA A 305 12.74 -8.26 20.88
C ALA A 305 12.71 -6.95 20.07
N ASP A 306 11.94 -5.97 20.53
CA ASP A 306 11.85 -4.62 19.98
C ASP A 306 11.47 -4.52 18.48
N PRO A 307 10.42 -5.21 17.98
CA PRO A 307 9.99 -5.06 16.59
C PRO A 307 9.55 -3.61 16.29
N SER A 308 10.21 -2.95 15.34
CA SER A 308 9.98 -1.54 14.98
C SER A 308 9.12 -1.34 13.75
N SER A 309 9.24 -2.25 12.79
CA SER A 309 8.56 -2.26 11.49
C SER A 309 8.33 -3.70 11.05
N VAL A 310 7.25 -3.92 10.31
CA VAL A 310 6.84 -5.21 9.74
C VAL A 310 6.55 -5.02 8.26
N SER A 311 6.95 -5.99 7.45
CA SER A 311 6.53 -6.16 6.07
C SER A 311 6.10 -7.62 5.86
N PHE A 312 5.29 -7.87 4.85
CA PHE A 312 4.83 -9.20 4.47
C PHE A 312 5.01 -9.37 2.97
N VAL A 313 5.47 -10.55 2.54
CA VAL A 313 5.37 -11.04 1.16
C VAL A 313 5.88 -12.49 1.13
N ASP A 314 5.49 -13.27 0.13
CA ASP A 314 6.15 -14.52 -0.19
C ASP A 314 7.59 -14.23 -0.69
N VAL A 315 8.62 -14.62 0.08
CA VAL A 315 10.05 -14.45 -0.29
C VAL A 315 10.72 -15.75 -0.76
N ASN A 316 9.98 -16.86 -0.80
CA ASN A 316 10.50 -18.19 -1.12
C ASN A 316 9.82 -18.86 -2.35
N SER A 317 8.78 -18.22 -2.89
CA SER A 317 7.91 -18.64 -3.99
C SER A 317 7.01 -19.86 -3.71
N ASP A 318 6.54 -20.04 -2.48
CA ASP A 318 5.61 -21.11 -2.09
C ASP A 318 4.11 -20.69 -2.06
N ASN A 319 3.81 -19.42 -2.37
CA ASN A 319 2.50 -18.75 -2.35
C ASN A 319 1.91 -18.51 -0.96
N GLN A 320 2.71 -18.54 0.11
CA GLN A 320 2.27 -18.17 1.46
C GLN A 320 2.99 -16.88 1.89
N PRO A 321 2.27 -15.84 2.35
CA PRO A 321 2.95 -14.61 2.77
C PRO A 321 3.82 -14.82 4.00
N ASP A 322 5.12 -14.62 3.84
CA ASP A 322 6.11 -14.62 4.92
C ASP A 322 6.11 -13.28 5.66
N VAL A 323 6.63 -13.27 6.89
CA VAL A 323 6.76 -12.05 7.70
C VAL A 323 8.23 -11.62 7.81
N ILE A 324 8.49 -10.34 7.55
CA ILE A 324 9.81 -9.72 7.68
C ILE A 324 9.72 -8.64 8.77
N LEU A 325 10.55 -8.74 9.79
CA LEU A 325 10.55 -7.84 10.95
C LEU A 325 11.90 -7.14 11.12
N ALA A 326 11.87 -5.82 11.31
CA ALA A 326 13.00 -5.04 11.78
C ALA A 326 13.06 -5.04 13.32
N TYR A 327 14.21 -5.36 13.91
CA TYR A 327 14.41 -5.40 15.35
C TYR A 327 15.36 -4.30 15.81
N TYR A 328 14.76 -3.27 16.41
CA TYR A 328 15.44 -2.00 16.75
C TYR A 328 16.58 -2.16 17.75
N GLY A 329 16.41 -3.07 18.73
CA GLY A 329 17.38 -3.29 19.80
C GLY A 329 18.55 -4.22 19.42
N SER A 330 18.32 -5.19 18.53
CA SER A 330 19.32 -6.19 18.14
C SER A 330 20.10 -5.86 16.86
N ASN A 331 19.71 -4.82 16.11
CA ASN A 331 20.32 -4.45 14.83
C ASN A 331 20.23 -5.60 13.80
N THR A 332 19.07 -6.23 13.73
CA THR A 332 18.78 -7.34 12.82
C THR A 332 17.44 -7.16 12.11
N VAL A 333 17.32 -7.79 10.93
CA VAL A 333 16.02 -8.19 10.39
C VAL A 333 15.82 -9.68 10.60
N GLY A 334 14.60 -10.11 10.89
CA GLY A 334 14.21 -11.52 10.95
C GLY A 334 13.21 -11.86 9.85
N VAL A 335 13.45 -12.99 9.17
CA VAL A 335 12.58 -13.53 8.12
C VAL A 335 11.91 -14.78 8.67
N PHE A 336 10.58 -14.77 8.68
CA PHE A 336 9.70 -15.78 9.26
C PHE A 336 8.90 -16.44 8.16
N LEU A 337 9.36 -17.60 7.71
CA LEU A 337 8.69 -18.33 6.64
C LEU A 337 7.36 -18.91 7.13
N ASN A 338 6.29 -18.68 6.39
CA ASN A 338 4.94 -19.15 6.70
C ASN A 338 4.79 -20.61 6.27
N ALA A 339 4.71 -21.53 7.24
CA ALA A 339 4.45 -22.95 7.01
C ALA A 339 2.96 -23.26 6.72
N GLY A 340 2.14 -22.22 6.53
CA GLY A 340 0.75 -22.30 6.12
C GLY A 340 -0.25 -22.04 7.23
N ASN A 341 -1.42 -21.49 6.87
CA ASN A 341 -2.49 -21.11 7.80
C ASN A 341 -2.00 -20.16 8.93
N GLY A 342 -1.08 -19.24 8.64
CA GLY A 342 -0.50 -18.31 9.62
C GLY A 342 0.43 -18.96 10.66
N ASN A 343 1.06 -20.10 10.35
CA ASN A 343 2.03 -20.76 11.24
C ASN A 343 3.46 -20.42 10.82
N PHE A 344 4.15 -19.58 11.58
CA PHE A 344 5.51 -19.15 11.26
C PHE A 344 6.59 -20.10 11.79
N ASN A 345 7.59 -20.38 10.96
CA ASN A 345 8.82 -21.05 11.36
C ASN A 345 9.69 -20.14 12.26
N ASN A 346 10.68 -20.74 12.93
CA ASN A 346 11.74 -19.98 13.60
C ASN A 346 12.47 -19.06 12.59
N PRO A 347 12.85 -17.84 13.00
CA PRO A 347 13.42 -16.88 12.07
C PRO A 347 14.81 -17.26 11.59
N THR A 348 15.09 -16.91 10.33
CA THR A 348 16.47 -16.63 9.91
C THR A 348 16.73 -15.15 10.13
N THR A 349 17.78 -14.80 10.88
CA THR A 349 18.12 -13.42 11.23
C THR A 349 19.35 -12.93 10.48
N TYR A 350 19.27 -11.72 9.92
CA TYR A 350 20.36 -11.06 9.22
C TYR A 350 20.77 -9.79 9.97
N SER A 351 22.08 -9.58 10.15
CA SER A 351 22.62 -8.34 10.72
C SER A 351 22.44 -7.18 9.74
N VAL A 352 21.95 -6.05 10.26
CA VAL A 352 21.80 -4.78 9.54
C VAL A 352 22.52 -3.65 10.30
N GLY A 353 22.36 -2.42 9.84
CA GLY A 353 22.82 -1.20 10.51
C GLY A 353 22.17 -0.99 11.89
N ALA A 354 22.60 0.08 12.55
CA ALA A 354 22.18 0.34 13.92
C ALA A 354 20.75 0.90 13.97
N ASN A 355 19.93 0.36 14.88
CA ASN A 355 18.55 0.77 15.13
C ASN A 355 17.67 0.80 13.87
N PRO A 356 17.40 -0.36 13.24
CA PRO A 356 16.52 -0.44 12.08
C PRO A 356 15.11 0.06 12.43
N SER A 357 14.60 0.97 11.60
CA SER A 357 13.41 1.78 11.86
C SER A 357 12.25 1.48 10.91
N SER A 358 12.57 1.08 9.67
CA SER A 358 11.62 0.73 8.61
C SER A 358 12.22 -0.39 7.76
N VAL A 359 11.38 -1.37 7.37
CA VAL A 359 11.72 -2.44 6.44
C VAL A 359 10.67 -2.55 5.34
N LEU A 360 11.11 -2.78 4.11
CA LEU A 360 10.28 -3.02 2.93
C LEU A 360 10.91 -4.12 2.09
N VAL A 361 10.10 -4.83 1.29
CA VAL A 361 10.54 -5.97 0.48
C VAL A 361 10.09 -5.77 -0.98
N VAL A 362 11.04 -5.83 -1.92
CA VAL A 362 10.86 -5.45 -3.33
C VAL A 362 12.05 -5.94 -4.16
N ASP A 363 11.84 -6.37 -5.40
CA ASP A 363 12.95 -6.69 -6.33
C ASP A 363 13.66 -5.39 -6.73
N VAL A 364 14.94 -5.24 -6.36
CA VAL A 364 15.75 -4.07 -6.73
C VAL A 364 16.79 -4.37 -7.82
N ASN A 365 16.85 -5.60 -8.31
CA ASN A 365 17.89 -6.07 -9.22
C ASN A 365 17.35 -6.66 -10.55
N SER A 366 16.03 -6.78 -10.67
CA SER A 366 15.27 -7.32 -11.80
C SER A 366 15.48 -8.82 -12.05
N ASP A 367 15.77 -9.62 -11.01
CA ASP A 367 15.83 -11.09 -11.09
C ASP A 367 14.55 -11.82 -10.67
N ASN A 368 13.47 -11.08 -10.38
CA ASN A 368 12.15 -11.53 -9.91
C ASN A 368 12.17 -12.17 -8.51
N LYS A 369 13.17 -11.88 -7.68
CA LYS A 369 13.16 -12.22 -6.26
C LYS A 369 13.08 -10.94 -5.46
N LEU A 370 12.23 -10.93 -4.44
CA LEU A 370 12.02 -9.74 -3.65
C LEU A 370 13.14 -9.62 -2.61
N ASP A 371 13.88 -8.51 -2.69
CA ASP A 371 15.01 -8.15 -1.84
C ASP A 371 14.54 -7.36 -0.61
N ILE A 372 15.31 -7.34 0.47
CA ILE A 372 14.98 -6.56 1.67
C ILE A 372 15.71 -5.21 1.65
N VAL A 373 14.97 -4.12 1.86
CA VAL A 373 15.47 -2.75 2.04
C VAL A 373 15.18 -2.27 3.46
N VAL A 374 16.18 -1.75 4.17
CA VAL A 374 16.08 -1.36 5.59
C VAL A 374 16.63 0.04 5.82
N ALA A 375 15.87 0.93 6.46
CA ALA A 375 16.42 2.17 7.02
C ALA A 375 16.94 1.94 8.44
N ASN A 376 18.15 2.43 8.72
CA ASN A 376 18.84 2.23 9.99
C ASN A 376 19.12 3.57 10.66
N ASN A 377 18.27 3.88 11.64
CA ASN A 377 18.22 5.19 12.29
C ASN A 377 19.56 5.56 12.95
N GLY A 378 20.19 4.62 13.64
CA GLY A 378 21.40 4.83 14.42
C GLY A 378 22.68 4.85 13.59
N SER A 379 22.72 4.21 12.42
CA SER A 379 23.90 4.23 11.52
C SER A 379 23.82 5.27 10.41
N SER A 380 22.66 5.89 10.18
CA SER A 380 22.42 6.77 9.02
C SER A 380 22.70 6.06 7.68
N THR A 381 22.26 4.80 7.58
CA THR A 381 22.35 3.98 6.38
C THR A 381 20.97 3.49 5.93
N VAL A 382 20.83 3.27 4.62
CA VAL A 382 19.90 2.28 4.09
C VAL A 382 20.71 1.05 3.71
N ASP A 383 20.26 -0.13 4.12
CA ASP A 383 20.89 -1.40 3.75
C ASP A 383 19.98 -2.19 2.81
N VAL A 384 20.60 -2.89 1.87
CA VAL A 384 19.97 -3.74 0.86
C VAL A 384 20.51 -5.16 1.01
N LEU A 385 19.62 -6.13 1.18
CA LEU A 385 19.95 -7.55 1.29
C LEU A 385 19.30 -8.27 0.11
N LEU A 386 20.12 -8.74 -0.84
CA LEU A 386 19.62 -9.39 -2.05
C LEU A 386 19.20 -10.84 -1.78
N ASN A 387 18.03 -11.24 -2.27
CA ASN A 387 17.45 -12.57 -2.09
C ASN A 387 18.12 -13.59 -3.01
N THR A 388 18.44 -14.77 -2.48
CA THR A 388 19.04 -15.86 -3.29
C THR A 388 17.98 -16.70 -4.03
N GLY A 389 16.71 -16.60 -3.63
CA GLY A 389 15.55 -17.24 -4.27
C GLY A 389 14.93 -18.39 -3.47
N SER A 390 15.09 -18.38 -2.15
CA SER A 390 14.59 -19.43 -1.24
C SER A 390 14.24 -18.87 0.15
N GLY A 391 13.81 -17.61 0.22
CA GLY A 391 13.63 -16.88 1.49
C GLY A 391 14.93 -16.65 2.27
N THR A 392 16.09 -16.80 1.61
CA THR A 392 17.42 -16.58 2.21
C THR A 392 18.18 -15.50 1.48
N PHE A 393 18.84 -14.63 2.23
CA PHE A 393 19.41 -13.38 1.76
C PHE A 393 20.93 -13.34 1.86
N ASN A 394 21.55 -12.60 0.95
CA ASN A 394 22.96 -12.24 1.00
C ASN A 394 23.27 -11.29 2.17
N ALA A 395 24.56 -11.12 2.47
CA ALA A 395 24.98 -10.07 3.40
C ALA A 395 24.59 -8.68 2.87
N GLN A 396 24.21 -7.79 3.78
CA GLN A 396 23.85 -6.41 3.49
C GLN A 396 24.91 -5.65 2.68
N THR A 397 24.45 -4.89 1.68
CA THR A 397 25.18 -3.75 1.11
C THR A 397 24.60 -2.47 1.71
N ASN A 398 25.44 -1.60 2.28
CA ASN A 398 25.00 -0.36 2.92
C ASN A 398 25.21 0.86 2.02
N TYR A 399 24.31 1.83 2.17
CA TYR A 399 24.31 3.12 1.49
C TYR A 399 24.16 4.22 2.52
N SER A 400 25.13 5.11 2.61
CA SER A 400 25.05 6.29 3.49
C SER A 400 23.95 7.23 3.03
N VAL A 401 23.11 7.67 3.97
CA VAL A 401 22.01 8.61 3.74
C VAL A 401 22.07 9.76 4.74
N GLY A 402 21.06 10.64 4.74
CA GLY A 402 20.90 11.67 5.76
C GLY A 402 20.78 11.11 7.19
N ILE A 403 20.89 12.01 8.17
CA ILE A 403 20.92 11.64 9.59
C ILE A 403 19.55 11.11 10.03
N ASN A 404 19.57 10.03 10.83
CA ASN A 404 18.38 9.40 11.42
C ASN A 404 17.30 9.03 10.39
N PRO A 405 17.57 8.12 9.43
CA PRO A 405 16.53 7.63 8.53
C PRO A 405 15.47 6.84 9.31
N VAL A 406 14.19 7.06 8.98
CA VAL A 406 13.05 6.51 9.74
C VAL A 406 11.97 5.83 8.89
N SER A 407 11.92 6.12 7.60
CA SER A 407 10.94 5.55 6.66
C SER A 407 11.61 5.40 5.29
N VAL A 408 11.36 4.29 4.62
CA VAL A 408 11.65 4.10 3.19
C VAL A 408 10.36 3.92 2.40
N ALA A 409 10.38 4.34 1.15
CA ALA A 409 9.44 3.96 0.11
C ALA A 409 10.25 3.59 -1.14
N VAL A 410 9.70 2.75 -2.02
CA VAL A 410 10.40 2.29 -3.22
C VAL A 410 9.50 2.44 -4.45
N VAL A 411 10.02 3.11 -5.48
CA VAL A 411 9.33 3.38 -6.75
C VAL A 411 10.33 3.84 -7.80
N ASP A 412 10.08 3.62 -9.08
CA ASP A 412 10.86 4.23 -10.17
C ASP A 412 10.47 5.72 -10.33
N VAL A 413 11.41 6.64 -10.10
CA VAL A 413 11.14 8.09 -10.18
C VAL A 413 11.59 8.76 -11.49
N ASN A 414 12.11 8.04 -12.50
CA ASN A 414 12.45 8.59 -13.85
C ASN A 414 11.89 7.79 -15.03
N SER A 415 11.08 6.75 -14.79
CA SER A 415 10.55 5.86 -15.83
C SER A 415 11.63 5.05 -16.58
N ASP A 416 12.71 4.65 -15.91
CA ASP A 416 13.73 3.75 -16.47
C ASP A 416 13.53 2.25 -16.13
N ASN A 417 12.40 1.93 -15.48
CA ASN A 417 11.95 0.63 -14.98
C ASN A 417 12.86 0.04 -13.88
N LYS A 418 13.57 0.87 -13.12
CA LYS A 418 14.38 0.43 -11.97
C LYS A 418 13.85 1.09 -10.70
N PRO A 419 13.34 0.32 -9.73
CA PRO A 419 12.80 0.90 -8.50
C PRO A 419 13.90 1.56 -7.66
N ASP A 420 13.72 2.84 -7.35
CA ASP A 420 14.59 3.67 -6.53
C ASP A 420 14.15 3.68 -5.07
N ILE A 421 15.07 4.03 -4.17
CA ILE A 421 14.74 4.15 -2.74
C ILE A 421 14.58 5.63 -2.37
N VAL A 422 13.41 5.98 -1.84
CA VAL A 422 13.09 7.28 -1.25
C VAL A 422 13.15 7.15 0.28
N VAL A 423 13.88 8.04 0.96
CA VAL A 423 14.17 7.94 2.39
C VAL A 423 13.81 9.23 3.12
N ALA A 424 13.04 9.13 4.21
CA ALA A 424 12.83 10.23 5.14
C ALA A 424 13.97 10.27 6.19
N ASN A 425 14.80 11.32 6.15
CA ASN A 425 15.96 11.49 7.03
C ASN A 425 15.60 12.47 8.16
N SER A 426 15.06 11.96 9.27
CA SER A 426 14.39 12.77 10.29
C SER A 426 15.33 13.70 11.07
N GLY A 427 16.63 13.44 11.06
CA GLY A 427 17.66 14.25 11.70
C GLY A 427 18.36 15.22 10.75
N SER A 428 17.96 15.26 9.49
CA SER A 428 18.50 16.16 8.46
C SER A 428 17.44 17.01 7.77
N ASP A 429 16.17 16.97 8.22
CA ASP A 429 15.04 17.71 7.65
C ASP A 429 14.96 17.60 6.10
N THR A 430 15.24 16.39 5.61
CA THR A 430 15.30 16.08 4.17
C THR A 430 14.62 14.75 3.86
N VAL A 431 13.96 14.69 2.71
CA VAL A 431 13.84 13.42 1.97
C VAL A 431 15.05 13.29 1.06
N GLY A 432 15.52 12.07 0.80
CA GLY A 432 16.52 11.86 -0.22
C GLY A 432 16.34 10.56 -0.99
N VAL A 433 16.72 10.61 -2.26
CA VAL A 433 16.46 9.60 -3.28
C VAL A 433 17.77 8.94 -3.69
N LEU A 434 17.84 7.61 -3.59
CA LEU A 434 18.94 6.79 -4.04
C LEU A 434 18.56 6.16 -5.38
N ARG A 435 19.22 6.60 -6.45
CA ARG A 435 18.88 6.19 -7.82
C ARG A 435 19.45 4.81 -8.13
N ASN A 436 18.60 3.85 -8.46
CA ASN A 436 19.00 2.47 -8.77
C ASN A 436 19.77 2.41 -10.10
N THR A 437 20.84 1.61 -10.16
CA THR A 437 21.61 1.40 -11.40
C THR A 437 21.07 0.24 -12.23
N GLY A 438 20.23 -0.63 -11.65
CA GLY A 438 19.54 -1.75 -12.30
C GLY A 438 20.16 -3.13 -12.04
N ASN A 439 20.89 -3.28 -10.94
CA ASN A 439 21.51 -4.54 -10.51
C ASN A 439 21.51 -4.71 -8.97
N GLY A 440 20.57 -4.03 -8.29
CA GLY A 440 20.53 -3.96 -6.82
C GLY A 440 21.56 -3.01 -6.20
N THR A 441 22.30 -2.24 -7.01
CA THR A 441 23.21 -1.19 -6.51
C THR A 441 22.74 0.22 -6.83
N PHE A 442 22.96 1.14 -5.89
CA PHE A 442 22.40 2.48 -5.91
C PHE A 442 23.48 3.57 -5.96
N ASN A 443 23.14 4.68 -6.62
CA ASN A 443 23.94 5.91 -6.60
C ASN A 443 23.87 6.61 -5.23
N ALA A 444 24.79 7.55 -5.00
CA ALA A 444 24.74 8.44 -3.84
C ALA A 444 23.41 9.21 -3.77
N GLN A 445 22.90 9.43 -2.55
CA GLN A 445 21.61 10.06 -2.32
C GLN A 445 21.56 11.51 -2.82
N THR A 446 20.54 11.86 -3.59
CA THR A 446 20.16 13.26 -3.88
C THR A 446 19.13 13.70 -2.85
N THR A 447 19.33 14.85 -2.20
CA THR A 447 18.47 15.31 -1.09
C THR A 447 17.59 16.51 -1.46
N TYR A 448 16.40 16.54 -0.88
CA TYR A 448 15.39 17.59 -1.01
C TYR A 448 14.98 18.05 0.39
N ALA A 449 15.04 19.35 0.64
CA ALA A 449 14.61 19.93 1.91
C ALA A 449 13.09 19.84 2.05
N VAL A 450 12.62 19.47 3.25
CA VAL A 450 11.20 19.30 3.60
C VAL A 450 10.94 19.93 4.97
N GLY A 451 9.72 19.81 5.50
CA GLY A 451 9.40 20.20 6.86
C GLY A 451 10.23 19.49 7.94
N THR A 452 10.14 19.99 9.17
CA THR A 452 10.98 19.55 10.30
C THR A 452 10.63 18.15 10.79
N THR A 453 11.66 17.32 10.98
CA THR A 453 11.57 15.91 11.39
C THR A 453 10.63 15.09 10.50
N PRO A 454 10.94 14.90 9.19
CA PRO A 454 10.15 14.03 8.32
C PRO A 454 10.18 12.59 8.88
N TYR A 455 9.00 12.01 9.12
CA TYR A 455 8.88 10.75 9.86
C TYR A 455 8.34 9.57 9.04
N SER A 456 7.50 9.85 8.04
CA SER A 456 6.94 8.84 7.15
C SER A 456 6.88 9.41 5.74
N VAL A 457 7.20 8.58 4.75
CA VAL A 457 7.15 8.94 3.33
C VAL A 457 6.30 7.92 2.57
N ALA A 458 5.45 8.41 1.68
CA ALA A 458 4.69 7.66 0.70
C ALA A 458 5.01 8.20 -0.70
N VAL A 459 4.76 7.38 -1.72
CA VAL A 459 5.01 7.72 -3.13
C VAL A 459 3.81 7.32 -3.97
N VAL A 460 3.32 8.25 -4.79
CA VAL A 460 2.07 8.14 -5.54
C VAL A 460 1.97 9.35 -6.48
N ASP A 461 1.29 9.19 -7.61
CA ASP A 461 0.92 10.34 -8.45
C ASP A 461 -0.20 11.12 -7.75
N VAL A 462 0.09 12.35 -7.29
CA VAL A 462 -0.91 13.22 -6.64
C VAL A 462 -1.40 14.34 -7.56
N ASN A 463 -1.09 14.29 -8.85
CA ASN A 463 -1.53 15.33 -9.79
C ASN A 463 -2.05 14.76 -11.14
N SER A 464 -2.15 13.43 -11.23
CA SER A 464 -2.61 12.66 -12.38
C SER A 464 -1.79 12.89 -13.67
N ASP A 465 -0.48 13.18 -13.54
CA ASP A 465 0.45 13.31 -14.67
C ASP A 465 1.28 12.06 -15.01
N ASN A 466 0.96 10.94 -14.36
CA ASN A 466 1.57 9.62 -14.46
C ASN A 466 3.03 9.54 -13.96
N LYS A 467 3.39 10.35 -12.96
CA LYS A 467 4.69 10.28 -12.28
C LYS A 467 4.48 10.14 -10.77
N PRO A 468 5.23 9.27 -10.09
CA PRO A 468 5.14 9.15 -8.65
C PRO A 468 5.80 10.36 -7.97
N ASP A 469 4.96 11.16 -7.32
CA ASP A 469 5.33 12.26 -6.42
C ASP A 469 5.70 11.72 -5.03
N ILE A 470 6.27 12.59 -4.19
CA ILE A 470 6.66 12.25 -2.81
C ILE A 470 5.72 12.97 -1.82
N VAL A 471 5.10 12.20 -0.93
CA VAL A 471 4.23 12.71 0.16
C VAL A 471 4.90 12.42 1.51
N VAL A 472 5.05 13.43 2.38
CA VAL A 472 5.89 13.36 3.58
C VAL A 472 5.15 13.83 4.83
N ALA A 473 5.10 13.03 5.89
CA ALA A 473 4.62 13.46 7.20
C ALA A 473 5.74 14.17 7.98
N ASN A 474 5.65 15.50 8.13
CA ASN A 474 6.66 16.30 8.83
C ASN A 474 6.28 16.49 10.30
N ARG A 475 6.86 15.65 11.16
CA ARG A 475 6.40 15.41 12.52
C ARG A 475 6.39 16.66 13.40
N ASP A 476 7.44 17.48 13.36
CA ASP A 476 7.52 18.67 14.22
C ASP A 476 7.01 19.94 13.54
N SER A 477 6.80 19.92 12.20
CA SER A 477 6.07 20.97 11.47
C SER A 477 4.54 20.84 11.55
N ASN A 478 4.00 19.66 11.89
CA ASN A 478 2.55 19.39 11.95
C ASN A 478 1.84 19.60 10.59
N ASN A 479 2.52 19.23 9.50
CA ASN A 479 1.98 19.28 8.15
C ASN A 479 2.35 17.99 7.39
N VAL A 480 1.69 17.79 6.25
CA VAL A 480 2.18 16.93 5.18
C VAL A 480 2.80 17.79 4.09
N GLY A 481 3.97 17.39 3.60
CA GLY A 481 4.62 17.95 2.42
C GLY A 481 4.34 17.12 1.17
N VAL A 482 4.28 17.79 0.03
CA VAL A 482 4.17 17.19 -1.32
C VAL A 482 5.30 17.75 -2.18
N LEU A 483 6.09 16.89 -2.80
CA LEU A 483 7.13 17.25 -3.76
C LEU A 483 6.79 16.57 -5.09
N LEU A 484 6.52 17.38 -6.12
CA LEU A 484 6.09 16.88 -7.43
C LEU A 484 7.28 16.38 -8.24
N ASN A 485 7.13 15.25 -8.92
CA ASN A 485 8.15 14.66 -9.76
C ASN A 485 8.19 15.34 -11.13
N LEU A 486 9.37 15.84 -11.50
CA LEU A 486 9.58 16.56 -12.76
C LEU A 486 9.79 15.61 -13.96
N GLY A 487 9.71 14.29 -13.76
CA GLY A 487 9.74 13.25 -14.80
C GLY A 487 11.13 12.79 -15.21
N ASN A 488 12.16 13.19 -14.45
CA ASN A 488 13.57 12.83 -14.69
C ASN A 488 14.28 12.39 -13.38
N GLY A 489 13.51 12.04 -12.34
CA GLY A 489 14.03 11.75 -11.01
C GLY A 489 14.45 12.97 -10.19
N THR A 490 14.04 14.17 -10.60
CA THR A 490 14.15 15.39 -9.79
C THR A 490 12.78 15.89 -9.34
N PHE A 491 12.73 16.52 -8.18
CA PHE A 491 11.49 16.91 -7.51
C PHE A 491 11.37 18.43 -7.32
N SER A 492 10.14 18.93 -7.24
CA SER A 492 9.83 20.32 -6.95
C SER A 492 10.22 20.72 -5.52
N ALA A 493 10.13 22.02 -5.22
CA ALA A 493 10.04 22.47 -3.83
C ALA A 493 8.75 21.93 -3.18
N GLU A 494 8.80 21.74 -1.86
CA GLU A 494 7.69 21.21 -1.06
C GLU A 494 6.48 22.17 -1.02
N THR A 495 5.29 21.64 -1.29
CA THR A 495 3.99 22.28 -0.99
C THR A 495 3.42 21.63 0.26
N THR A 496 2.96 22.42 1.25
CA THR A 496 2.57 21.89 2.57
C THR A 496 1.09 22.07 2.90
N TYR A 497 0.53 21.07 3.58
CA TYR A 497 -0.87 20.96 4.00
C TYR A 497 -0.95 20.73 5.51
N PRO A 498 -1.58 21.61 6.31
CA PRO A 498 -1.66 21.45 7.77
C PRO A 498 -2.46 20.21 8.18
N VAL A 499 -1.93 19.42 9.10
CA VAL A 499 -2.58 18.20 9.63
C VAL A 499 -2.74 18.28 11.16
N GLY A 500 -3.06 17.16 11.83
CA GLY A 500 -3.09 17.13 13.29
C GLY A 500 -1.67 17.21 13.90
N SER A 501 -1.58 17.32 15.23
CA SER A 501 -0.28 17.48 15.87
C SER A 501 0.54 16.19 15.95
N VAL A 502 1.83 16.31 15.61
CA VAL A 502 2.82 15.23 15.56
C VAL A 502 2.40 14.10 14.60
N PRO A 503 2.27 14.38 13.28
CA PRO A 503 1.99 13.35 12.28
C PRO A 503 3.14 12.34 12.24
N TYR A 504 2.79 11.06 12.20
CA TYR A 504 3.72 9.95 12.47
C TYR A 504 3.72 8.88 11.37
N SER A 505 2.65 8.79 10.59
CA SER A 505 2.49 7.85 9.49
C SER A 505 1.52 8.46 8.49
N VAL A 506 1.87 8.40 7.21
CA VAL A 506 1.02 8.80 6.09
C VAL A 506 0.72 7.58 5.22
N ALA A 507 -0.52 7.48 4.76
CA ALA A 507 -0.97 6.58 3.71
C ALA A 507 -1.69 7.42 2.65
N VAL A 508 -1.66 6.97 1.39
CA VAL A 508 -2.22 7.70 0.26
C VAL A 508 -2.99 6.73 -0.63
N VAL A 509 -4.28 6.98 -0.83
CA VAL A 509 -5.22 6.13 -1.58
C VAL A 509 -6.54 6.90 -1.76
N ASP A 510 -7.25 6.67 -2.86
CA ASP A 510 -8.64 7.14 -3.02
C ASP A 510 -9.54 6.51 -1.93
N VAL A 511 -10.18 7.35 -1.10
CA VAL A 511 -11.18 6.91 -0.10
C VAL A 511 -12.60 7.43 -0.39
N ASN A 512 -12.82 8.08 -1.53
CA ASN A 512 -14.07 8.75 -1.88
C ASN A 512 -14.68 8.31 -3.23
N SER A 513 -13.94 7.51 -4.01
CA SER A 513 -14.25 6.97 -5.33
C SER A 513 -14.31 8.01 -6.47
N ASP A 514 -13.49 9.07 -6.39
CA ASP A 514 -13.26 10.03 -7.49
C ASP A 514 -12.11 9.63 -8.44
N ASN A 515 -11.32 8.59 -8.08
CA ASN A 515 -10.09 8.12 -8.73
C ASN A 515 -8.86 9.02 -8.55
N GLU A 516 -8.92 10.05 -7.71
CA GLU A 516 -7.75 10.81 -7.30
C GLU A 516 -7.27 10.32 -5.91
N SER A 517 -5.98 10.43 -5.63
CA SER A 517 -5.43 9.88 -4.39
C SER A 517 -5.61 10.84 -3.20
N ASP A 518 -6.33 10.41 -2.15
CA ASP A 518 -6.52 11.14 -0.90
C ASP A 518 -5.38 10.87 0.11
N VAL A 519 -5.12 11.79 1.04
CA VAL A 519 -4.04 11.66 2.05
C VAL A 519 -4.60 11.40 3.45
N ILE A 520 -4.15 10.30 4.07
CA ILE A 520 -4.57 9.84 5.39
C ILE A 520 -3.36 9.87 6.36
N VAL A 521 -3.50 10.50 7.53
CA VAL A 521 -2.36 10.78 8.42
C VAL A 521 -2.68 10.46 9.89
N ALA A 522 -1.85 9.62 10.53
CA ALA A 522 -1.92 9.36 11.96
C ALA A 522 -1.23 10.46 12.77
N ASN A 523 -1.97 11.21 13.58
CA ASN A 523 -1.47 12.36 14.35
C ASN A 523 -1.29 12.01 15.84
N ARG A 524 -0.05 11.68 16.21
CA ARG A 524 0.27 11.05 17.49
C ARG A 524 -0.15 11.87 18.71
N ASN A 525 0.08 13.18 18.72
CA ASN A 525 -0.17 13.99 19.92
C ASN A 525 -1.59 14.52 20.02
N SER A 526 -2.34 14.56 18.91
CA SER A 526 -3.75 14.97 18.91
C SER A 526 -4.71 13.80 19.08
N ASN A 527 -4.23 12.56 18.98
CA ASN A 527 -5.05 11.34 19.02
C ASN A 527 -6.14 11.37 17.92
N THR A 528 -5.75 11.77 16.71
CA THR A 528 -6.63 11.82 15.54
C THR A 528 -5.98 11.14 14.33
N VAL A 529 -6.80 10.76 13.37
CA VAL A 529 -6.40 10.64 11.96
C VAL A 529 -6.91 11.87 11.20
N SER A 530 -6.06 12.49 10.38
CA SER A 530 -6.47 13.47 9.38
C SER A 530 -6.77 12.77 8.06
N VAL A 531 -7.83 13.17 7.39
CA VAL A 531 -8.15 12.80 6.00
C VAL A 531 -8.22 14.09 5.19
N LEU A 532 -7.41 14.18 4.14
CA LEU A 532 -7.33 15.30 3.22
C LEU A 532 -7.77 14.78 1.85
N LEU A 533 -8.99 15.15 1.45
CA LEU A 533 -9.55 14.70 0.18
C LEU A 533 -9.01 15.52 -1.00
N HIS A 534 -8.86 14.89 -2.15
CA HIS A 534 -8.48 15.54 -3.40
C HIS A 534 -9.51 16.60 -3.85
N CYS A 535 -9.14 17.45 -4.82
CA CYS A 535 -9.96 18.54 -5.33
C CYS A 535 -9.74 18.89 -6.81
#